data_AF-A0A6V8NRM7-F1
#
_entry.id   AF-A0A6V8NRM7-F1
#
_cell.length_a   1.000
_cell.length_b   1.000
_cell.length_c   1.000
_cell.angle_alpha   90.00
_cell.angle_beta   90.00
_cell.angle_gamma   90.00
#
_symmetry.space_group_name_H-M   'P 1'
#
loop_
_entity.id
_entity.type
_entity.pdbx_description
1 polymer ?
#
loop_
_entity_poly.entity_id
_entity_poly.type
_entity_poly.pdbx_seq_one_letter_code
_entity_poly.pdbx_strand_id
1 'polypeptide(L)' 'MRILVIGSGGREHALACKLSESPQVDDLFCVPGN' A
#
# COMPACT_ATOMS: atom_id res chain seq x y z
N MET A 1 -5.33 1.68 -11.06
CA MET A 1 -5.91 2.31 -9.86
C MET A 1 -4.80 2.93 -9.02
N ARG A 2 -4.98 4.16 -8.53
CA ARG A 2 -4.04 4.81 -7.62
C ARG A 2 -4.50 4.64 -6.17
N ILE A 3 -3.62 4.15 -5.30
CA ILE A 3 -3.96 3.75 -3.93
C ILE A 3 -3.08 4.51 -2.93
N LEU A 4 -3.67 4.96 -1.84
CA LEU A 4 -2.97 5.52 -0.68
C LEU A 4 -3.30 4.68 0.57
N VAL A 5 -2.27 4.11 1.19
CA VAL A 5 -2.36 3.39 2.47
C VAL A 5 -1.94 4.34 3.60
N ILE A 6 -2.80 4.48 4.61
CA ILE A 6 -2.55 5.36 5.75
C ILE A 6 -2.19 4.54 6.98
N GLY A 7 -1.00 4.80 7.53
CA GLY A 7 -0.47 4.19 8.74
C GLY A 7 0.99 3.74 8.62
N SER A 8 1.52 3.18 9.70
CA SER A 8 2.94 2.82 9.85
C SER A 8 3.15 1.48 10.56
N GLY A 9 2.10 0.68 10.73
CA GLY A 9 2.18 -0.62 11.38
C GLY A 9 2.45 -1.76 10.40
N GLY A 10 2.73 -2.94 10.94
CA GLY A 10 2.94 -4.15 10.14
C GLY A 10 1.69 -4.58 9.35
N ARG A 11 0.48 -4.21 9.82
CA ARG A 11 -0.77 -4.47 9.11
C ARG A 11 -0.81 -3.70 7.79
N GLU A 12 -0.48 -2.41 7.81
CA GLU A 12 -0.45 -1.56 6.63
C GLU A 12 0.63 -2.04 5.65
N HIS A 13 1.78 -2.49 6.16
CA HIS A 13 2.84 -3.09 5.34
C HIS A 13 2.37 -4.35 4.62
N ALA A 14 1.68 -5.27 5.31
CA ALA A 14 1.16 -6.49 4.69
C ALA A 14 0.11 -6.18 3.62
N LEU A 15 -0.76 -5.20 3.87
CA LEU A 15 -1.74 -4.70 2.90
C LEU A 15 -1.06 -4.10 1.67
N ALA A 16 -0.11 -3.18 1.87
CA ALA A 16 0.66 -2.56 0.79
C ALA A 16 1.38 -3.61 -0.07
N CYS A 17 1.98 -4.62 0.57
CA CYS A 17 2.66 -5.72 -0.10
C CYS A 17 1.69 -6.51 -1.00
N LYS A 18 0.52 -6.92 -0.49
CA LYS A 18 -0.47 -7.62 -1.31
C LYS A 18 -1.13 -6.77 -2.39
N LEU A 19 -1.32 -5.48 -2.14
CA LEU A 19 -1.87 -4.57 -3.15
C LEU A 19 -0.89 -4.36 -4.32
N SER A 20 0.42 -4.37 -4.06
CA SER A 20 1.44 -4.23 -5.10
C SER A 20 1.50 -5.39 -6.12
N GLU A 21 0.94 -6.55 -5.78
CA GLU A 21 0.87 -7.71 -6.69
C GLU A 21 -0.26 -7.61 -7.73
N SER A 22 -1.20 -6.68 -7.57
CA SER A 22 -2.36 -6.58 -8.45
C SER A 22 -2.01 -5.85 -9.75
N PRO A 23 -2.30 -6.41 -10.94
CA PRO A 23 -2.05 -5.76 -12.22
C PRO A 23 -2.98 -4.56 -12.47
N GLN A 24 -3.96 -4.34 -11.62
CA GLN A 24 -4.87 -3.20 -11.70
C GLN A 24 -4.34 -1.98 -10.92
N VAL A 25 -3.22 -2.09 -10.22
CA VAL A 25 -2.63 -0.99 -9.44
C VAL A 25 -1.62 -0.27 -10.31
N ASP A 26 -1.84 1.03 -10.50
CA ASP A 26 -0.93 1.90 -11.27
C ASP A 26 0.12 2.49 -10.33
N ASP A 27 -0.33 3.06 -9.19
CA ASP A 27 0.52 3.66 -8.17
C ASP A 27 0.02 3.28 -6.77
N LEU A 28 0.96 3.03 -5.86
CA LEU A 28 0.70 2.70 -4.46
C LEU A 28 1.59 3.59 -3.57
N PHE A 29 0.96 4.41 -2.72
CA PHE A 29 1.64 5.28 -1.77
C PHE A 29 1.31 4.88 -0.33
N CYS A 30 2.26 5.03 0.59
CA CYS A 30 2.06 4.78 2.01
C CYS A 30 2.46 6.03 2.81
N VAL A 31 1.59 6.51 3.72
CA VAL A 31 1.85 7.71 4.53
C VAL A 31 1.36 7.52 5.97
N PRO A 32 2.15 7.82 7.02
CA PRO A 32 3.56 8.25 6.96
C PRO A 32 4.51 7.13 6.49
N GLY A 33 4.05 5.87 6.45
CA GLY A 33 4.92 4.73 6.25
C GLY A 33 5.71 4.38 7.50
N ASN A 34 6.35 3.21 7.49
CA ASN A 34 7.48 2.87 8.35
C ASN A 34 8.75 2.99 7.54
#